data_AF-A0A1M5TZX7-F1
#
_entry.id   AF-A0A1M5TZX7-F1
#
_cell.length_a   1.000
_cell.length_b   1.000
_cell.length_c   1.000
_cell.angle_alpha   90.00
_cell.angle_beta   90.00
_cell.angle_gamma   90.00
#
_symmetry.space_group_name_H-M   'P 1'
#
loop_
_entity.id
_entity.type
_entity.pdbx_description
1 polymer ?
#
loop_
_entity_poly.entity_id
_entity_poly.type
_entity_poly.pdbx_seq_one_letter_code
_entity_poly.pdbx_strand_id
1 'polypeptide(L)'
;MRIYETMLIVKPDIAEEERENIINNLVEFLTEKLGAQVDKVDRMGIKKTAYPLKKYNEADYTVIYFKCSGENLSELEQYFKVRPEFLRWQTFRREDLEKEEKKQAKKEEVSENTEKVEE
;
A
#
# COMPACT_ATOMS: atom_id res chain seq x y z
N MET A 1 -14.21 -3.54 4.38
CA MET A 1 -13.40 -3.15 3.21
C MET A 1 -12.31 -4.19 3.00
N ARG A 2 -11.77 -4.31 1.79
CA ARG A 2 -10.66 -5.24 1.50
C ARG A 2 -9.34 -4.54 1.79
N ILE A 3 -8.37 -5.28 2.30
CA ILE A 3 -7.03 -4.73 2.60
C ILE A 3 -6.10 -5.08 1.43
N TYR A 4 -5.43 -4.07 0.91
CA TYR A 4 -4.45 -4.21 -0.15
C TYR A 4 -3.10 -3.70 0.31
N GLU A 5 -2.09 -4.30 -0.30
CA GLU A 5 -0.70 -3.86 -0.21
C GLU A 5 -0.20 -3.62 -1.62
N THR A 6 0.35 -2.43 -1.87
CA THR A 6 1.07 -2.15 -3.10
C THR A 6 2.54 -1.93 -2.75
N MET A 7 3.40 -2.82 -3.26
CA MET A 7 4.83 -2.59 -3.28
C MET A 7 5.21 -1.97 -4.61
N LEU A 8 5.96 -0.87 -4.56
CA LEU A 8 6.39 -0.15 -5.75
C LEU A 8 7.85 0.25 -5.66
N ILE A 9 8.43 0.43 -6.84
CA ILE A 9 9.84 0.72 -7.03
C ILE A 9 9.97 1.95 -7.92
N VAL A 10 10.62 3.01 -7.41
CA VAL A 10 10.87 4.27 -8.12
C VAL A 10 12.32 4.30 -8.60
N LYS A 11 12.57 5.04 -9.68
CA LYS A 11 13.92 5.30 -10.18
C LYS A 11 14.82 5.94 -9.10
N PRO A 12 16.07 5.48 -8.95
CA PRO A 12 17.01 6.05 -7.98
C PRO A 12 17.61 7.40 -8.43
N ASP A 13 17.52 7.73 -9.71
CA ASP A 13 18.13 8.92 -10.34
C ASP A 13 17.44 10.24 -9.97
N ILE A 14 16.23 10.13 -9.43
CA ILE A 14 15.39 11.27 -9.02
C ILE A 14 15.84 11.74 -7.64
N ALA A 15 15.82 13.04 -7.37
CA ALA A 15 16.16 13.59 -6.05
C ALA A 15 15.21 13.07 -4.96
N GLU A 16 15.68 12.96 -3.72
CA GLU A 16 14.91 12.39 -2.61
C GLU A 16 13.59 13.13 -2.36
N GLU A 17 13.62 14.47 -2.34
CA GLU A 17 12.42 15.31 -2.19
C GLU A 17 11.37 15.03 -3.28
N GLU A 18 11.83 14.82 -4.51
CA GLU A 18 10.94 14.54 -5.64
C GLU A 18 10.37 13.11 -5.55
N ARG A 19 11.16 12.12 -5.09
CA ARG A 19 10.65 10.78 -4.78
C ARG A 19 9.63 10.79 -3.65
N GLU A 20 9.80 11.65 -2.66
CA GLU A 20 8.81 11.84 -1.61
C GLU A 20 7.50 12.38 -2.16
N ASN A 21 7.58 13.44 -2.96
CA ASN A 21 6.43 14.06 -3.62
C ASN A 21 5.67 13.08 -4.52
N ILE A 22 6.37 12.26 -5.31
CA ILE A 22 5.75 11.24 -6.16
C ILE A 22 4.82 10.31 -5.36
N ILE A 23 5.25 9.94 -4.17
CA ILE A 23 4.50 9.00 -3.33
C ILE A 23 3.41 9.71 -2.53
N ASN A 24 3.60 10.97 -2.14
CA ASN A 24 2.52 11.79 -1.60
C ASN A 24 1.41 11.95 -2.63
N ASN A 25 1.74 12.26 -3.89
CA ASN A 25 0.80 12.31 -5.00
C ASN A 25 0.09 10.97 -5.25
N LEU A 26 0.76 9.84 -4.99
CA LEU A 26 0.14 8.52 -5.08
C LEU A 26 -0.84 8.28 -3.93
N VAL A 27 -0.49 8.69 -2.71
CA VAL A 27 -1.38 8.62 -1.54
C VAL A 27 -2.63 9.47 -1.75
N GLU A 28 -2.47 10.70 -2.26
CA GLU A 28 -3.59 11.56 -2.64
C GLU A 28 -4.45 10.94 -3.74
N PHE A 29 -3.84 10.34 -4.76
CA PHE A 29 -4.59 9.64 -5.80
C PHE A 29 -5.41 8.46 -5.22
N LEU A 30 -4.83 7.70 -4.29
CA LEU A 30 -5.53 6.59 -3.62
C LEU A 30 -6.74 7.09 -2.82
N THR A 31 -6.60 8.20 -2.09
CA THR A 31 -7.70 8.75 -1.28
C THR A 31 -8.77 9.41 -2.13
N GLU A 32 -8.40 10.24 -3.11
CA GLU A 32 -9.34 11.04 -3.91
C GLU A 32 -10.05 10.24 -5.01
N LYS A 33 -9.33 9.35 -5.71
CA LYS A 33 -9.89 8.62 -6.87
C LYS A 33 -10.44 7.25 -6.49
N LEU A 34 -9.71 6.52 -5.66
CA LEU A 34 -10.14 5.18 -5.24
C LEU A 34 -11.01 5.20 -3.97
N GLY A 35 -11.14 6.34 -3.29
CA GLY A 35 -11.82 6.42 -2.00
C GLY A 35 -11.16 5.52 -0.96
N ALA A 36 -9.86 5.27 -1.11
CA ALA A 36 -9.13 4.34 -0.26
C ALA A 36 -8.71 5.01 1.04
N GLN A 37 -8.77 4.25 2.13
CA GLN A 37 -8.19 4.65 3.41
C GLN A 37 -6.77 4.11 3.47
N VAL A 38 -5.76 4.98 3.54
CA VAL A 38 -4.36 4.58 3.67
C VAL A 38 -4.05 4.32 5.14
N ASP A 39 -3.65 3.09 5.47
CA ASP A 39 -3.34 2.68 6.84
C ASP A 39 -1.88 2.96 7.19
N LYS A 40 -0.97 2.62 6.27
CA LYS A 40 0.47 2.71 6.51
C LYS A 40 1.24 2.90 5.21
N VAL A 41 2.21 3.80 5.24
CA VAL A 41 3.22 3.97 4.19
C VAL A 41 4.58 3.61 4.79
N ASP A 42 5.23 2.59 4.24
CA ASP A 42 6.54 2.11 4.67
C ASP A 42 7.60 2.44 3.62
N ARG A 43 8.48 3.39 3.95
CA ARG A 43 9.57 3.87 3.10
C ARG A 43 10.82 3.06 3.41
N MET A 44 11.21 2.20 2.48
CA MET A 44 12.41 1.37 2.66
C MET A 44 13.68 2.02 2.10
N GLY A 45 13.53 3.05 1.27
CA GLY A 45 14.64 3.77 0.64
C GLY A 45 15.32 2.97 -0.47
N ILE A 46 16.51 3.44 -0.85
CA ILE A 46 17.30 2.84 -1.94
C ILE A 46 17.90 1.51 -1.50
N LYS A 47 17.59 0.46 -2.25
CA LYS A 47 18.18 -0.88 -2.09
C LYS A 47 18.73 -1.38 -3.42
N LYS A 48 19.79 -2.18 -3.33
CA LYS A 48 20.41 -2.83 -4.49
C LYS A 48 19.50 -3.94 -5.02
N THR A 49 19.24 -3.94 -6.32
CA THR A 49 18.44 -4.96 -6.98
C THR A 49 19.30 -6.18 -7.32
N ALA A 50 18.72 -7.38 -7.30
CA ALA A 50 19.45 -8.61 -7.64
C ALA A 50 19.88 -8.66 -9.12
N TYR A 51 19.12 -8.00 -9.99
CA TYR A 51 19.42 -7.81 -11.41
C TYR A 51 19.03 -6.40 -11.85
N PRO A 52 19.60 -5.89 -12.96
CA PRO A 52 19.30 -4.54 -13.43
C PRO A 52 17.82 -4.40 -13.83
N LEU A 53 17.09 -3.51 -13.17
CA LEU A 53 15.71 -3.18 -13.53
C LEU A 53 15.72 -1.95 -14.45
N LYS A 54 15.33 -2.12 -15.73
CA LYS A 54 15.38 -1.04 -16.74
C LYS A 54 16.73 -0.29 -16.74
N LYS A 55 17.84 -1.02 -16.61
CA LYS A 55 19.25 -0.53 -16.53
C LYS A 55 19.69 0.04 -15.17
N TYR A 56 18.85 0.06 -14.14
CA TYR A 56 19.23 0.47 -12.80
C TYR A 56 19.59 -0.74 -11.92
N ASN A 57 20.71 -0.66 -11.20
CA ASN A 57 21.16 -1.69 -10.23
C ASN A 57 20.66 -1.42 -8.80
N GLU A 58 20.04 -0.26 -8.61
CA GLU A 58 19.51 0.22 -7.34
C GLU A 58 18.13 0.80 -7.61
N ALA A 59 17.27 0.77 -6.59
CA ALA A 59 15.96 1.37 -6.70
C ALA A 59 15.38 1.71 -5.34
N ASP A 60 14.49 2.71 -5.30
CA ASP A 60 13.82 3.13 -4.08
C ASP A 60 12.55 2.31 -3.87
N TYR A 61 12.48 1.60 -2.75
CA TYR A 61 11.37 0.73 -2.40
C TYR A 61 10.41 1.43 -1.44
N THR A 62 9.12 1.38 -1.79
CA THR A 62 8.05 1.80 -0.88
C THR A 62 6.92 0.80 -0.90
N VAL A 63 6.33 0.57 0.26
CA VAL A 63 5.14 -0.27 0.44
C VAL A 63 4.02 0.56 1.02
N ILE A 64 2.83 0.44 0.45
CA ILE A 64 1.63 1.17 0.91
C ILE A 64 0.55 0.15 1.23
N TYR A 65 0.03 0.23 2.45
CA TYR A 65 -1.12 -0.52 2.92
C TYR A 65 -2.35 0.39 2.92
N PHE A 66 -3.42 -0.06 2.27
CA PHE A 66 -4.65 0.70 2.17
C PHE A 66 -5.88 -0.21 2.08
N LYS A 67 -7.03 0.32 2.49
CA LYS A 67 -8.32 -0.35 2.43
C LYS A 67 -9.20 0.29 1.36
N CYS A 68 -9.80 -0.52 0.48
CA CYS A 68 -10.78 -0.04 -0.49
C CYS A 68 -11.83 -1.11 -0.84
N SER A 69 -12.88 -0.74 -1.60
CA SER A 69 -13.90 -1.68 -2.08
C SER A 69 -13.35 -2.66 -3.14
N GLY A 70 -12.33 -2.23 -3.90
CA GLY A 70 -11.67 -3.00 -4.95
C GLY A 70 -12.21 -2.76 -6.37
N GLU A 71 -13.23 -1.91 -6.52
CA GLU A 71 -13.87 -1.63 -7.82
C GLU A 71 -12.94 -0.84 -8.77
N ASN A 72 -12.16 0.09 -8.23
CA ASN A 72 -11.32 1.01 -9.01
C ASN A 72 -9.84 0.60 -9.09
N LEU A 73 -9.50 -0.67 -8.84
CA LEU A 73 -8.10 -1.15 -8.91
C LEU A 73 -7.49 -1.02 -10.32
N SER A 74 -8.32 -1.10 -11.36
CA SER A 74 -7.91 -0.86 -12.75
C SER A 74 -7.29 0.53 -12.95
N GLU A 75 -7.86 1.55 -12.31
CA GLU A 75 -7.37 2.93 -12.42
C GLU A 75 -6.00 3.08 -11.79
N LEU A 76 -5.74 2.37 -10.69
CA LEU A 76 -4.43 2.32 -10.05
C LEU A 76 -3.38 1.68 -10.96
N GLU A 77 -3.71 0.60 -11.67
CA GLU A 77 -2.79 0.04 -12.67
C GLU A 77 -2.49 1.04 -13.79
N GLN A 78 -3.51 1.76 -14.26
CA GLN A 78 -3.33 2.77 -15.30
C GLN A 78 -2.47 3.94 -14.80
N TYR A 79 -2.65 4.38 -13.56
CA TYR A 79 -1.85 5.42 -12.90
C TYR A 79 -0.35 5.10 -12.96
N PHE A 80 0.01 3.84 -12.70
CA PHE A 80 1.41 3.39 -12.77
C PHE A 80 1.90 3.26 -14.21
N LYS A 81 1.07 2.77 -15.14
CA LYS A 81 1.45 2.61 -16.56
C LYS A 81 1.77 3.94 -17.23
N VAL A 82 1.04 5.02 -16.90
CA VAL A 82 1.25 6.34 -17.51
C VAL A 82 2.48 7.07 -16.96
N ARG A 83 3.01 6.65 -15.81
CA ARG A 83 4.13 7.31 -15.13
C ARG A 83 5.42 6.49 -15.25
N PRO A 84 6.38 6.93 -16.10
CA PRO A 84 7.60 6.17 -16.36
C PRO A 84 8.61 6.21 -15.20
N GLU A 85 8.37 7.02 -14.16
CA GLU A 85 9.14 7.05 -12.91
C GLU A 85 9.03 5.73 -12.12
N PHE A 86 7.90 5.03 -12.23
CA PHE A 86 7.72 3.72 -11.63
C PHE A 86 8.39 2.64 -12.48
N LEU A 87 9.37 1.97 -11.89
CA LEU A 87 10.11 0.90 -12.53
C LEU A 87 9.29 -0.39 -12.55
N ARG A 88 8.67 -0.72 -11.41
CA ARG A 88 7.83 -1.90 -11.21
C ARG A 88 6.90 -1.66 -10.02
N TRP A 89 5.73 -2.26 -10.05
CA TRP A 89 4.77 -2.29 -8.95
C TRP A 89 4.12 -3.67 -8.89
N GLN A 90 3.66 -4.04 -7.70
CA GLN A 90 2.87 -5.25 -7.46
C GLN A 90 1.83 -4.92 -6.40
N THR A 91 0.57 -5.18 -6.73
CA THR A 91 -0.56 -5.01 -5.82
C THR A 91 -1.08 -6.38 -5.42
N PHE A 92 -1.16 -6.61 -4.11
CA PHE A 92 -1.65 -7.85 -3.52
C PHE A 92 -2.82 -7.55 -2.61
N ARG A 93 -3.81 -8.45 -2.60
CA ARG A 93 -4.85 -8.44 -1.58
C ARG A 93 -4.36 -9.22 -0.36
N ARG A 94 -4.41 -8.58 0.81
CA ARG A 94 -3.95 -9.16 2.08
C ARG A 94 -5.11 -9.80 2.84
N GLU A 95 -5.49 -11.00 2.39
CA GLU A 95 -6.55 -11.80 3.05
C GLU A 95 -6.15 -12.26 4.46
N ASP A 96 -4.85 -12.34 4.74
CA ASP A 96 -4.28 -12.62 6.05
C ASP A 96 -4.64 -11.52 7.05
N LEU A 97 -4.39 -10.26 6.72
CA LEU A 97 -4.74 -9.10 7.56
C LEU A 97 -6.26 -8.98 7.72
N GLU A 98 -7.04 -9.24 6.65
CA GLU A 98 -8.51 -9.27 6.73
C GLU A 98 -9.02 -10.32 7.75
N LYS A 99 -8.35 -11.46 7.87
CA LYS A 99 -8.70 -12.51 8.85
C LYS A 99 -8.29 -12.12 10.27
N GLU A 100 -7.16 -11.44 10.43
CA GLU A 100 -6.70 -10.97 11.74
C GLU A 100 -7.61 -9.88 12.31
N GLU A 101 -8.02 -8.90 11.51
CA GLU A 101 -8.99 -7.87 11.96
C GLU A 101 -10.31 -8.51 12.40
N LYS A 102 -10.81 -9.52 11.66
CA LYS A 102 -12.02 -10.26 12.03
C LYS A 102 -11.86 -11.07 13.32
N LYS A 103 -10.67 -11.61 13.58
CA LYS A 103 -10.38 -12.34 14.83
C LYS A 103 -10.26 -11.40 16.02
N GLN A 104 -9.68 -10.22 15.82
CA GLN A 104 -9.57 -9.19 16.85
C GLN A 104 -10.95 -8.62 17.20
N ALA A 105 -11.75 -8.24 16.20
CA ALA A 105 -13.14 -7.80 16.41
C ALA A 105 -13.97 -8.86 17.16
N LYS A 106 -13.83 -10.16 16.79
CA LYS A 106 -14.50 -11.24 17.52
C LYS A 106 -14.02 -11.43 18.96
N LYS A 107 -12.77 -11.08 19.28
CA LYS A 107 -12.26 -11.17 20.65
C LYS A 107 -12.80 -10.02 21.50
N GLU A 108 -12.86 -8.82 20.93
CA GLU A 108 -13.40 -7.62 21.59
C GLU A 108 -14.91 -7.73 21.85
N GLU A 109 -15.68 -8.25 20.89
CA GLU A 109 -17.11 -8.53 21.07
C GLU A 109 -17.38 -9.57 22.16
N VAL A 110 -16.48 -10.56 22.32
CA VAL A 110 -16.61 -11.59 23.35
C VAL A 110 -16.27 -11.03 24.72
N SER A 111 -15.24 -10.16 24.86
CA SER A 111 -14.90 -9.54 26.15
C SER A 111 -16.00 -8.62 26.67
N GLU A 112 -16.58 -7.77 25.82
CA GLU A 112 -17.68 -6.88 26.20
C GLU A 112 -18.94 -7.64 26.63
N ASN A 113 -19.17 -8.83 26.06
CA ASN A 113 -20.35 -9.63 26.38
C ASN A 113 -20.15 -10.48 27.65
N THR A 114 -18.91 -10.79 28.05
CA THR A 114 -18.63 -11.37 29.38
C THR A 114 -18.76 -10.36 30.50
N GLU A 115 -18.35 -9.11 30.29
CA GLU A 115 -18.47 -8.04 31.31
C GLU A 115 -19.92 -7.64 31.57
N LYS A 116 -20.82 -7.74 30.58
CA LYS A 116 -22.27 -7.47 30.73
C LYS A 116 -23.08 -8.61 31.37
N VAL A 117 -22.47 -9.78 31.60
CA VAL A 117 -23.14 -10.95 32.21
C VAL A 117 -22.78 -11.08 33.70
N GLU A 118 -21.74 -10.37 34.16
CA GLU A 118 -21.33 -10.33 35.57
C GLU A 118 -21.89 -9.12 36.36
N GLU A 119 -22.68 -8.23 35.73
CA GLU A 119 -23.46 -7.15 36.37
C GLU A 119 -24.97 -7.49 36.35
#